data_AF-A0A9D1TPF1-F1
#
_entry.id   AF-A0A9D1TPF1-F1
#
_cell.length_a   1.000
_cell.length_b   1.000
_cell.length_c   1.000
_cell.angle_alpha   90.00
_cell.angle_beta   90.00
_cell.angle_gamma   90.00
#
_symmetry.space_group_name_H-M   'P 1'
#
loop_
_entity.id
_entity.type
_entity.pdbx_description
1 polymer ?
#
loop_
_entity_poly.entity_id
_entity_poly.type
_entity_poly.pdbx_seq_one_letter_code
_entity_poly.pdbx_strand_id
1 'polypeptide(L)'
;MCEPLSRERDADHETEYETRSSLYAAPGTKGHEGKGHEGRQPAGPEESRLSPEERQQEERSRRVLSREALSREAPAQAQIPRARRVPARQPLARVRVQGRDLLLHLVWQAGTDEDGDLDALLDETGTGAGAGRAAQAARARASGIPCNRLVSSRGRFGMLHLSALPSRPLRPLSLAALLARVQPTGLAVLALRDADTRCLHYWVWAARRGCLSARADRSFASQDEALAFASSLQESLGLDEALVCSEQESLALVADMLDSADREVLRSCQPVPLEPLSLSRILAMGTGLVLALGLLLGGSTLWEWWQNREAFHLRSQSRSELVRQKREVLAHPEQHFVAAWAKAPAAADLVRGVLPAMLDFPMAGNGWALVELTGRHTSSGAQSGALLDARWHALPQASLLHPPAGAVLERKNPEYAQQSLPLSVPLPLNATPLSRLPDRDELQQQLSELSRRFGLRLRLAFKKVETLTIGEETIAAPWINGTLTLDHLADYMVSDWPALASALDLPGVSLTAIAWDGRSWTCTGQVSVRR
;
A
#
# COMPACT_ATOMS: atom_id res chain seq x y z
N MET A 1 -27.64 22.00 63.04
CA MET A 1 -27.06 23.29 63.46
C MET A 1 -26.52 23.97 62.21
N CYS A 2 -26.82 25.26 62.11
CA CYS A 2 -26.52 26.21 61.03
C CYS A 2 -27.45 26.21 59.81
N GLU A 3 -28.04 27.38 59.66
CA GLU A 3 -29.12 27.91 58.84
C GLU A 3 -28.71 28.26 57.39
N PRO A 4 -29.68 28.67 56.55
CA PRO A 4 -29.56 28.82 55.10
C PRO A 4 -29.26 30.27 54.66
N LEU A 5 -28.97 30.48 53.37
CA LEU A 5 -29.03 31.81 52.77
C LEU A 5 -29.88 31.85 51.49
N SER A 6 -31.02 32.49 51.72
CA SER A 6 -32.02 33.11 50.88
C SER A 6 -31.55 33.71 49.55
N ARG A 7 -32.47 33.54 48.61
CA ARG A 7 -32.60 34.17 47.30
C ARG A 7 -33.46 35.42 47.48
N GLU A 8 -33.02 36.57 47.03
CA GLU A 8 -33.79 37.81 47.14
C GLU A 8 -33.56 38.71 45.90
N ARG A 9 -34.68 39.06 45.24
CA ARG A 9 -35.02 40.35 44.58
C ARG A 9 -34.16 40.86 43.40
N ASP A 10 -34.64 41.65 42.45
CA ASP A 10 -35.94 42.30 42.19
C ASP A 10 -35.99 42.66 40.68
N ALA A 11 -37.18 43.04 40.24
CA ALA A 11 -37.52 43.49 38.90
C ALA A 11 -37.26 45.00 38.68
N ASP A 12 -37.46 45.40 37.41
CA ASP A 12 -38.09 46.66 36.95
C ASP A 12 -37.29 47.68 36.11
N HIS A 13 -38.08 48.22 35.17
CA HIS A 13 -38.00 49.42 34.32
C HIS A 13 -37.20 49.34 33.01
N GLU A 14 -37.88 49.30 31.84
CA GLU A 14 -38.66 50.37 31.16
C GLU A 14 -37.88 51.66 30.89
N THR A 15 -37.69 51.98 29.61
CA THR A 15 -38.04 53.29 29.04
C THR A 15 -38.20 53.18 27.52
N GLU A 16 -39.37 53.59 27.05
CA GLU A 16 -39.70 54.04 25.70
C GLU A 16 -38.85 55.25 25.27
N TYR A 17 -38.76 55.55 23.97
CA TYR A 17 -39.46 56.71 23.37
C TYR A 17 -39.17 56.86 21.86
N GLU A 18 -40.28 56.86 21.12
CA GLU A 18 -40.68 57.67 19.95
C GLU A 18 -39.76 57.89 18.73
N THR A 19 -40.18 57.53 17.51
CA THR A 19 -41.24 58.09 16.60
C THR A 19 -40.71 59.14 15.63
N ARG A 20 -40.73 58.82 14.32
CA ARG A 20 -41.36 59.57 13.20
C ARG A 20 -40.85 59.01 11.86
N SER A 21 -41.75 58.45 11.02
CA SER A 21 -42.52 59.12 9.94
C SER A 21 -41.62 59.67 8.81
N SER A 22 -41.85 59.47 7.51
CA SER A 22 -43.01 58.96 6.77
C SER A 22 -42.71 58.89 5.25
N LEU A 23 -43.48 58.06 4.54
CA LEU A 23 -44.15 58.30 3.23
C LEU A 23 -43.35 58.46 1.91
N TYR A 24 -43.56 57.51 0.98
CA TYR A 24 -44.26 57.59 -0.33
C TYR A 24 -43.83 56.41 -1.24
N ALA A 25 -44.71 55.45 -1.54
CA ALA A 25 -45.48 55.27 -2.78
C ALA A 25 -44.72 54.61 -3.98
N ALA A 26 -45.26 53.48 -4.46
CA ALA A 26 -44.99 52.81 -5.75
C ALA A 26 -45.64 53.60 -6.93
N PRO A 27 -45.64 53.20 -8.24
CA PRO A 27 -45.11 51.99 -8.92
C PRO A 27 -44.44 52.23 -10.32
N GLY A 28 -43.93 51.17 -10.97
CA GLY A 28 -44.10 50.95 -12.42
C GLY A 28 -43.01 51.32 -13.45
N THR A 29 -42.71 50.33 -14.31
CA THR A 29 -42.42 50.37 -15.77
C THR A 29 -41.02 50.73 -16.34
N LYS A 30 -40.52 49.77 -17.14
CA LYS A 30 -39.87 49.79 -18.48
C LYS A 30 -38.75 50.81 -18.83
N GLY A 31 -37.73 50.29 -19.52
CA GLY A 31 -36.90 51.01 -20.50
C GLY A 31 -35.40 50.98 -20.15
N HIS A 32 -34.62 50.08 -20.74
CA HIS A 32 -33.78 50.25 -21.94
C HIS A 32 -32.54 51.16 -21.78
N GLU A 33 -31.42 50.59 -22.23
CA GLU A 33 -30.15 51.20 -22.64
C GLU A 33 -29.09 51.53 -21.58
N GLY A 34 -28.04 50.70 -21.58
CA GLY A 34 -26.74 51.00 -20.99
C GLY A 34 -25.69 50.11 -21.64
N LYS A 35 -25.05 50.64 -22.69
CA LYS A 35 -23.95 50.03 -23.46
C LYS A 35 -22.81 49.57 -22.54
N GLY A 36 -22.50 48.27 -22.56
CA GLY A 36 -21.29 47.68 -21.98
C GLY A 36 -20.25 47.43 -23.06
N HIS A 37 -19.04 47.92 -22.78
CA HIS A 37 -17.83 47.85 -23.59
C HIS A 37 -17.37 46.44 -23.98
N GLU A 38 -16.83 46.34 -25.19
CA GLU A 38 -15.93 45.28 -25.65
C GLU A 38 -14.72 45.08 -24.72
N GLY A 39 -14.31 43.83 -24.53
CA GLY A 39 -13.11 43.46 -23.77
C GLY A 39 -12.81 41.97 -23.83
N ARG A 40 -12.27 41.54 -24.98
CA ARG A 40 -11.74 40.23 -25.38
C ARG A 40 -11.27 39.28 -24.25
N GLN A 41 -11.75 38.05 -24.35
CA GLN A 41 -11.16 36.81 -23.81
C GLN A 41 -9.75 36.56 -24.39
N PRO A 42 -8.79 36.03 -23.60
CA PRO A 42 -7.64 35.34 -24.14
C PRO A 42 -7.95 33.84 -24.37
N ALA A 43 -7.55 33.38 -25.55
CA ALA A 43 -7.65 32.01 -26.01
C ALA A 43 -6.78 31.05 -25.17
N GLY A 44 -7.37 29.93 -24.76
CA GLY A 44 -6.63 28.76 -24.28
C GLY A 44 -6.08 27.94 -25.44
N PRO A 45 -4.99 27.18 -25.25
CA PRO A 45 -4.38 26.40 -26.31
C PRO A 45 -5.22 25.16 -26.62
N GLU A 46 -5.53 24.95 -27.89
CA GLU A 46 -6.15 23.74 -28.43
C GLU A 46 -5.23 22.55 -28.20
N GLU A 47 -5.56 21.71 -27.21
CA GLU A 47 -5.02 20.36 -27.10
C GLU A 47 -5.71 19.47 -28.14
N SER A 48 -4.91 19.13 -29.15
CA SER A 48 -5.16 18.11 -30.16
C SER A 48 -5.52 16.77 -29.51
N ARG A 49 -6.71 16.29 -29.84
CA ARG A 49 -7.21 14.94 -29.50
C ARG A 49 -6.45 13.88 -30.30
N LEU A 50 -5.26 13.51 -29.82
CA LEU A 50 -4.57 12.29 -30.27
C LEU A 50 -5.24 11.07 -29.63
N SER A 51 -5.50 10.05 -30.46
CA SER A 51 -6.09 8.78 -30.05
C SER A 51 -5.17 8.04 -29.07
N PRO A 52 -5.70 7.23 -28.13
CA PRO A 52 -4.87 6.45 -27.18
C PRO A 52 -3.78 5.60 -27.83
N GLU A 53 -3.98 5.16 -29.08
CA GLU A 53 -3.03 4.38 -29.85
C GLU A 53 -1.82 5.21 -30.32
N GLU A 54 -2.01 6.49 -30.66
CA GLU A 54 -0.95 7.38 -31.13
C GLU A 54 0.01 7.75 -29.98
N ARG A 55 -0.54 7.92 -28.76
CA ARG A 55 0.28 8.13 -27.54
C ARG A 55 1.16 6.92 -27.24
N GLN A 56 0.64 5.71 -27.44
CA GLN A 56 1.40 4.48 -27.20
C GLN A 56 2.52 4.27 -28.23
N GLN A 57 2.34 4.74 -29.45
CA GLN A 57 3.33 4.64 -30.51
C GLN A 57 4.46 5.67 -30.35
N GLU A 58 4.15 6.88 -29.88
CA GLU A 58 5.14 7.93 -29.57
C GLU A 58 5.99 7.58 -28.33
N GLU A 59 5.40 6.91 -27.34
CA GLU A 59 6.14 6.46 -26.16
C GLU A 59 7.09 5.31 -26.47
N ARG A 60 6.74 4.45 -27.46
CA ARG A 60 7.62 3.38 -27.96
C ARG A 60 8.80 3.93 -28.74
N SER A 61 8.59 4.92 -29.62
CA SER A 61 9.69 5.52 -30.40
C SER A 61 10.66 6.32 -29.52
N ARG A 62 10.19 6.97 -28.45
CA ARG A 62 11.07 7.61 -27.44
C ARG A 62 11.93 6.62 -26.66
N ARG A 63 11.43 5.41 -26.37
CA ARG A 63 12.20 4.36 -25.67
C ARG A 63 13.26 3.69 -26.53
N VAL A 64 13.07 3.65 -27.85
CA VAL A 64 14.09 3.11 -28.78
C VAL A 64 15.25 4.09 -28.94
N LEU A 65 14.96 5.39 -29.09
CA LEU A 65 15.99 6.43 -29.25
C LEU A 65 16.85 6.64 -27.99
N SER A 66 16.27 6.47 -26.80
CA SER A 66 17.02 6.56 -25.53
C SER A 66 17.91 5.33 -25.28
N ARG A 67 17.60 4.17 -25.88
CA ARG A 67 18.42 2.96 -25.75
C ARG A 67 19.61 2.94 -26.71
N GLU A 68 19.50 3.59 -27.86
CA GLU A 68 20.61 3.80 -28.80
C GLU A 68 21.60 4.88 -28.33
N ALA A 69 21.13 5.90 -27.60
CA ALA A 69 21.99 6.93 -27.02
C ALA A 69 22.90 6.41 -25.89
N LEU A 70 22.46 5.38 -25.16
CA LEU A 70 23.21 4.77 -24.04
C LEU A 70 24.24 3.70 -24.46
N SER A 71 24.29 3.31 -25.74
CA SER A 71 25.23 2.28 -26.24
C SER A 71 26.46 2.85 -26.96
N ARG A 72 26.63 4.18 -27.05
CA ARG A 72 27.72 4.82 -27.81
C ARG A 72 28.85 5.45 -26.97
N GLU A 73 28.82 5.35 -25.64
CA GLU A 73 29.91 5.84 -24.80
C GLU A 73 30.58 4.71 -23.99
N ALA A 74 31.59 4.08 -24.59
CA ALA A 74 32.58 3.29 -23.86
C ALA A 74 33.98 3.65 -24.38
N PRO A 75 34.84 4.32 -23.60
CA PRO A 75 36.18 4.64 -24.05
C PRO A 75 37.15 3.47 -23.83
N ALA A 76 38.01 3.28 -24.83
CA ALA A 76 39.09 2.31 -24.90
C ALA A 76 40.11 2.49 -23.76
N GLN A 77 40.44 1.40 -23.06
CA GLN A 77 41.57 1.35 -22.12
C GLN A 77 42.85 0.93 -22.84
N ALA A 78 43.79 1.87 -22.86
CA ALA A 78 45.14 1.72 -23.39
C ALA A 78 46.00 0.80 -22.51
N GLN A 79 46.85 0.02 -23.19
CA GLN A 79 47.82 -0.92 -22.65
C GLN A 79 48.98 -0.21 -21.95
N ILE A 80 49.36 -0.68 -20.76
CA ILE A 80 50.55 -0.25 -20.00
C ILE A 80 51.61 -1.39 -20.10
N PRO A 81 52.91 -1.09 -20.29
CA PRO A 81 53.92 -2.07 -20.68
C PRO A 81 54.44 -2.93 -19.52
N ARG A 82 54.79 -4.18 -19.86
CA ARG A 82 55.29 -5.24 -18.96
C ARG A 82 56.64 -4.89 -18.33
N ALA A 83 56.69 -4.86 -17.00
CA ALA A 83 57.91 -4.84 -16.21
C ALA A 83 58.60 -6.22 -16.18
N ARG A 84 59.93 -6.18 -16.08
CA ARG A 84 60.90 -7.31 -16.04
C ARG A 84 60.45 -8.51 -15.20
N ARG A 85 60.61 -9.71 -15.78
CA ARG A 85 60.43 -11.01 -15.11
C ARG A 85 61.45 -11.17 -13.96
N VAL A 86 60.93 -11.23 -12.73
CA VAL A 86 61.61 -11.76 -11.53
C VAL A 86 61.55 -13.29 -11.59
N PRO A 87 62.61 -14.04 -11.23
CA PRO A 87 62.63 -15.49 -11.29
C PRO A 87 61.51 -16.13 -10.43
N ALA A 88 61.00 -17.27 -10.92
CA ALA A 88 59.86 -18.01 -10.36
C ALA A 88 60.07 -18.37 -8.88
N ARG A 89 59.06 -18.08 -8.05
CA ARG A 89 59.07 -18.30 -6.60
C ARG A 89 58.88 -19.77 -6.27
N GLN A 90 59.70 -20.30 -5.36
CA GLN A 90 59.39 -21.55 -4.66
C GLN A 90 58.16 -21.32 -3.74
N PRO A 91 57.21 -22.26 -3.69
CA PRO A 91 56.07 -22.17 -2.78
C PRO A 91 56.52 -22.21 -1.31
N LEU A 92 55.79 -21.52 -0.45
CA LEU A 92 56.02 -21.53 0.99
C LEU A 92 55.77 -22.95 1.53
N ALA A 93 56.79 -23.62 2.05
CA ALA A 93 56.62 -24.93 2.67
C ALA A 93 56.16 -24.78 4.13
N ARG A 94 55.19 -25.60 4.54
CA ARG A 94 54.62 -25.58 5.89
C ARG A 94 54.86 -26.91 6.57
N VAL A 95 55.26 -26.91 7.83
CA VAL A 95 55.46 -28.16 8.60
C VAL A 95 54.58 -28.11 9.84
N ARG A 96 53.92 -29.22 10.18
CA ARG A 96 53.09 -29.32 11.37
C ARG A 96 53.74 -30.24 12.40
N VAL A 97 54.08 -29.68 13.55
CA VAL A 97 54.65 -30.42 14.69
C VAL A 97 53.86 -30.04 15.94
N GLN A 98 53.44 -31.03 16.74
CA GLN A 98 52.65 -30.84 17.97
C GLN A 98 51.43 -29.89 17.80
N GLY A 99 50.75 -29.94 16.65
CA GLY A 99 49.57 -29.11 16.37
C GLY A 99 49.86 -27.63 16.06
N ARG A 100 51.14 -27.22 15.95
CA ARG A 100 51.55 -25.88 15.52
C ARG A 100 52.00 -25.89 14.06
N ASP A 101 51.66 -24.83 13.34
CA ASP A 101 52.09 -24.62 11.95
C ASP A 101 53.41 -23.82 11.93
N LEU A 102 54.45 -24.42 11.36
CA LEU A 102 55.78 -23.84 11.19
C LEU A 102 55.99 -23.45 9.72
N LEU A 103 56.52 -22.25 9.48
CA LEU A 103 56.81 -21.72 8.16
C LEU A 103 58.29 -21.85 7.84
N LEU A 104 58.57 -22.29 6.63
CA LEU A 104 59.88 -22.36 6.00
C LEU A 104 59.95 -21.40 4.81
N HIS A 105 61.15 -21.15 4.30
CA HIS A 105 61.39 -20.31 3.10
C HIS A 105 61.01 -18.85 3.27
N LEU A 106 61.34 -18.26 4.41
CA LEU A 106 61.24 -16.82 4.55
C LEU A 106 62.38 -16.14 3.80
N VAL A 107 62.09 -15.01 3.17
CA VAL A 107 63.14 -14.21 2.53
C VAL A 107 63.76 -13.32 3.60
N TRP A 108 64.99 -13.64 4.01
CA TRP A 108 65.72 -12.93 5.05
C TRP A 108 66.52 -11.76 4.48
N GLN A 109 66.36 -10.57 5.07
CA GLN A 109 67.12 -9.36 4.74
C GLN A 109 67.83 -8.80 5.96
N ALA A 110 68.92 -8.06 5.72
CA ALA A 110 69.68 -7.39 6.77
C ALA A 110 68.84 -6.31 7.47
N GLY A 111 68.87 -6.34 8.81
CA GLY A 111 68.42 -5.26 9.66
C GLY A 111 69.30 -4.02 9.51
N THR A 112 68.94 -2.94 10.19
CA THR A 112 69.60 -1.63 10.02
C THR A 112 70.94 -1.48 10.71
N ASP A 113 71.42 -2.46 11.48
CA ASP A 113 72.56 -2.21 12.37
C ASP A 113 73.77 -3.05 11.98
N GLU A 114 74.75 -2.39 11.35
CA GLU A 114 76.16 -2.73 11.51
C GLU A 114 76.63 -2.08 12.83
N ASP A 115 77.22 -2.89 13.70
CA ASP A 115 78.00 -2.53 14.88
C ASP A 115 77.33 -1.69 16.00
N GLY A 116 76.99 -2.34 17.11
CA GLY A 116 76.88 -1.69 18.42
C GLY A 116 75.62 -2.04 19.23
N ASP A 117 75.85 -2.55 20.44
CA ASP A 117 74.89 -2.69 21.55
C ASP A 117 73.69 -3.63 21.37
N LEU A 118 74.03 -4.89 21.51
CA LEU A 118 73.12 -6.01 21.57
C LEU A 118 72.25 -6.07 22.85
N ASP A 119 72.49 -5.21 23.84
CA ASP A 119 71.70 -5.14 25.07
C ASP A 119 70.50 -4.18 24.97
N ALA A 120 70.49 -3.25 23.99
CA ALA A 120 69.41 -2.27 23.83
C ALA A 120 68.14 -2.84 23.16
N LEU A 121 68.20 -4.05 22.62
CA LEU A 121 67.06 -4.71 21.96
C LEU A 121 66.28 -5.67 22.88
N LEU A 122 66.73 -5.82 24.12
CA LEU A 122 66.05 -6.60 25.17
C LEU A 122 65.41 -5.73 26.26
N ASP A 123 65.57 -4.40 26.22
CA ASP A 123 64.90 -3.52 27.16
C ASP A 123 63.45 -3.25 26.71
N GLU A 124 62.50 -3.86 27.43
CA GLU A 124 61.05 -3.77 27.25
C GLU A 124 60.46 -2.40 27.65
N THR A 125 61.04 -1.30 27.18
CA THR A 125 60.45 0.03 27.33
C THR A 125 60.07 0.63 25.99
N GLY A 126 58.90 0.21 25.50
CA GLY A 126 57.83 1.00 24.84
C GLY A 126 58.08 1.97 23.67
N THR A 127 59.28 2.49 23.42
CA THR A 127 59.50 3.63 22.51
C THR A 127 60.59 3.41 21.45
N GLY A 128 61.50 2.45 21.62
CA GLY A 128 62.52 2.10 20.61
C GLY A 128 62.08 1.09 19.54
N ALA A 129 61.17 0.17 19.89
CA ALA A 129 60.75 -0.94 19.01
C ALA A 129 59.91 -0.47 17.79
N GLY A 130 59.28 0.70 17.87
CA GLY A 130 58.45 1.27 16.80
C GLY A 130 59.27 1.80 15.61
N ALA A 131 60.42 2.42 15.88
CA ALA A 131 61.29 3.00 14.85
C ALA A 131 61.97 1.91 14.01
N GLY A 132 62.50 0.86 14.67
CA GLY A 132 63.10 -0.29 13.98
C GLY A 132 62.09 -1.04 13.09
N ARG A 133 60.83 -1.18 13.53
CA ARG A 133 59.77 -1.81 12.72
C ARG A 133 59.33 -0.96 11.54
N ALA A 134 59.17 0.35 11.70
CA ALA A 134 58.84 1.24 10.59
C ALA A 134 59.93 1.22 9.51
N ALA A 135 61.21 1.18 9.92
CA ALA A 135 62.34 1.05 9.01
C ALA A 135 62.37 -0.32 8.30
N GLN A 136 62.11 -1.42 9.01
CA GLN A 136 61.97 -2.75 8.41
C GLN A 136 60.79 -2.81 7.42
N ALA A 137 59.64 -2.21 7.74
CA ALA A 137 58.50 -2.13 6.84
C ALA A 137 58.79 -1.29 5.59
N ALA A 138 59.53 -0.19 5.73
CA ALA A 138 59.98 0.63 4.59
C ALA A 138 60.96 -0.13 3.69
N ARG A 139 61.94 -0.85 4.26
CA ARG A 139 62.88 -1.71 3.50
C ARG A 139 62.16 -2.87 2.81
N ALA A 140 61.21 -3.51 3.49
CA ALA A 140 60.40 -4.56 2.91
C ALA A 140 59.63 -4.06 1.68
N ARG A 141 59.04 -2.85 1.74
CA ARG A 141 58.42 -2.20 0.57
C ARG A 141 59.43 -1.87 -0.53
N ALA A 142 60.61 -1.38 -0.18
CA ALA A 142 61.66 -1.03 -1.13
C ALA A 142 62.26 -2.26 -1.85
N SER A 143 62.18 -3.45 -1.25
CA SER A 143 62.71 -4.69 -1.82
C SER A 143 62.01 -5.17 -3.10
N GLY A 144 60.81 -4.64 -3.41
CA GLY A 144 59.99 -5.09 -4.53
C GLY A 144 59.39 -6.49 -4.36
N ILE A 145 59.60 -7.13 -3.19
CA ILE A 145 59.02 -8.42 -2.85
C ILE A 145 57.66 -8.15 -2.17
N PRO A 146 56.54 -8.65 -2.72
CA PRO A 146 55.24 -8.48 -2.10
C PRO A 146 55.28 -9.21 -0.77
N CYS A 147 54.99 -8.47 0.29
CA CYS A 147 54.97 -8.95 1.65
C CYS A 147 53.75 -8.32 2.33
N ASN A 148 53.07 -9.11 3.17
CA ASN A 148 51.97 -8.62 4.01
C ASN A 148 52.27 -8.83 5.51
N ARG A 149 53.31 -9.62 5.84
CA ARG A 149 53.81 -9.78 7.20
C ARG A 149 55.33 -9.85 7.30
N LEU A 150 55.84 -9.53 8.49
CA LEU A 150 57.25 -9.55 8.84
C LEU A 150 57.50 -10.38 10.10
N VAL A 151 58.64 -11.08 10.14
CA VAL A 151 59.19 -11.74 11.32
C VAL A 151 60.56 -11.16 11.61
N SER A 152 60.84 -10.79 12.86
CA SER A 152 62.14 -10.26 13.27
C SER A 152 63.02 -11.33 13.90
N SER A 153 64.28 -11.41 13.47
CA SER A 153 65.35 -12.20 14.09
C SER A 153 66.58 -11.31 14.34
N ARG A 154 67.58 -11.80 15.09
CA ARG A 154 68.74 -11.00 15.49
C ARG A 154 69.48 -10.48 14.25
N GLY A 155 69.54 -9.16 14.09
CA GLY A 155 70.17 -8.47 12.96
C GLY A 155 69.51 -8.67 11.58
N ARG A 156 68.37 -9.38 11.47
CA ARG A 156 67.69 -9.66 10.19
C ARG A 156 66.17 -9.74 10.32
N PHE A 157 65.45 -9.44 9.25
CA PHE A 157 64.01 -9.64 9.20
C PHE A 157 63.63 -10.56 8.03
N GLY A 158 62.70 -11.47 8.31
CA GLY A 158 62.09 -12.39 7.35
C GLY A 158 60.82 -11.77 6.79
N MET A 159 60.70 -11.76 5.47
CA MET A 159 59.53 -11.27 4.76
C MET A 159 58.64 -12.43 4.33
N LEU A 160 57.34 -12.25 4.51
CA LEU A 160 56.34 -13.25 4.18
C LEU A 160 55.19 -12.65 3.36
N HIS A 161 54.76 -13.40 2.35
CA HIS A 161 53.54 -13.14 1.60
C HIS A 161 52.51 -14.25 1.87
N LEU A 162 51.57 -13.98 2.75
CA LEU A 162 50.42 -14.84 2.99
C LEU A 162 49.35 -14.59 1.93
N SER A 163 49.55 -15.04 0.69
CA SER A 163 48.48 -15.14 -0.31
C SER A 163 47.95 -16.56 -0.50
N ALA A 164 48.55 -17.54 0.20
CA ALA A 164 48.32 -18.96 -0.03
C ALA A 164 47.95 -19.76 1.23
N LEU A 165 47.47 -19.11 2.30
CA LEU A 165 47.01 -19.82 3.51
C LEU A 165 45.49 -19.75 3.65
N PRO A 166 44.81 -20.88 3.91
CA PRO A 166 43.38 -20.92 4.14
C PRO A 166 42.99 -20.13 5.39
N SER A 167 41.75 -19.65 5.37
CA SER A 167 41.03 -18.76 6.30
C SER A 167 40.83 -19.29 7.73
N ARG A 168 41.82 -19.98 8.31
CA ARG A 168 41.82 -20.39 9.73
C ARG A 168 42.76 -19.50 10.54
N PRO A 169 42.38 -19.08 11.76
CA PRO A 169 43.21 -18.25 12.62
C PRO A 169 44.31 -19.10 13.29
N LEU A 170 45.23 -19.65 12.51
CA LEU A 170 46.46 -20.21 13.03
C LEU A 170 47.49 -19.08 13.12
N ARG A 171 48.24 -19.02 14.23
CA ARG A 171 49.36 -18.09 14.42
C ARG A 171 50.64 -18.85 14.06
N PRO A 172 51.03 -18.87 12.77
CA PRO A 172 52.17 -19.68 12.35
C PRO A 172 53.47 -19.11 12.92
N LEU A 173 54.48 -19.95 13.10
CA LEU A 173 55.79 -19.57 13.61
C LEU A 173 56.86 -19.73 12.53
N SER A 174 57.86 -18.86 12.49
CA SER A 174 59.05 -19.09 11.66
C SER A 174 59.95 -20.14 12.31
N LEU A 175 60.21 -21.25 11.61
CA LEU A 175 61.13 -22.28 12.15
C LEU A 175 62.58 -21.79 12.18
N ALA A 176 63.02 -21.07 11.15
CA ALA A 176 64.36 -20.49 11.11
C ALA A 176 64.60 -19.52 12.27
N ALA A 177 63.62 -18.65 12.57
CA ALA A 177 63.72 -17.73 13.71
C ALA A 177 63.79 -18.47 15.04
N LEU A 178 63.02 -19.55 15.20
CA LEU A 178 63.01 -20.35 16.42
C LEU A 178 64.35 -21.07 16.62
N LEU A 179 64.84 -21.76 15.59
CA LEU A 179 66.08 -22.53 15.65
C LEU A 179 67.29 -21.59 15.90
N ALA A 180 67.31 -20.39 15.34
CA ALA A 180 68.35 -19.39 15.63
C ALA A 180 68.33 -18.82 17.05
N ARG A 181 67.23 -18.97 17.79
CA ARG A 181 67.13 -18.58 19.20
C ARG A 181 67.59 -19.69 20.13
N VAL A 182 67.26 -20.94 19.79
CA VAL A 182 67.64 -22.12 20.58
C VAL A 182 69.08 -22.53 20.33
N GLN A 183 69.52 -22.50 19.06
CA GLN A 183 70.89 -22.80 18.63
C GLN A 183 71.48 -21.58 17.91
N PRO A 184 72.31 -20.76 18.57
CA PRO A 184 72.80 -19.51 17.98
C PRO A 184 73.83 -19.72 16.86
N THR A 185 74.56 -20.84 16.88
CA THR A 185 75.56 -21.16 15.84
C THR A 185 75.40 -22.62 15.46
N GLY A 186 75.24 -22.89 14.16
CA GLY A 186 75.13 -24.25 13.66
C GLY A 186 74.66 -24.30 12.22
N LEU A 187 74.79 -25.48 11.62
CA LEU A 187 74.33 -25.85 10.29
C LEU A 187 73.55 -27.17 10.44
N ALA A 188 72.32 -27.21 9.96
CA ALA A 188 71.47 -28.40 10.05
C ALA A 188 70.74 -28.68 8.74
N VAL A 189 70.65 -29.96 8.38
CA VAL A 189 69.84 -30.48 7.29
C VAL A 189 68.78 -31.40 7.89
N LEU A 190 67.55 -30.91 7.94
CA LEU A 190 66.41 -31.61 8.54
C LEU A 190 65.49 -32.17 7.45
N ALA A 191 65.15 -33.45 7.56
CA ALA A 191 64.16 -34.09 6.71
C ALA A 191 62.75 -33.82 7.26
N LEU A 192 61.96 -32.98 6.59
CA LEU A 192 60.64 -32.54 7.04
C LEU A 192 59.59 -32.78 5.96
N ARG A 193 58.39 -33.23 6.36
CA ARG A 193 57.25 -33.35 5.45
C ARG A 193 56.43 -32.07 5.42
N ASP A 194 56.10 -31.62 4.22
CA ASP A 194 55.17 -30.51 4.04
C ASP A 194 53.76 -30.93 4.47
N ALA A 195 53.12 -30.09 5.28
CA ALA A 195 51.78 -30.29 5.82
C ALA A 195 50.70 -30.26 4.75
N ASP A 196 50.94 -29.56 3.63
CA ASP A 196 49.99 -29.46 2.52
C ASP A 196 50.21 -30.56 1.47
N THR A 197 51.45 -30.79 1.04
CA THR A 197 51.75 -31.73 -0.05
C THR A 197 52.15 -33.14 0.41
N ARG A 198 52.48 -33.32 1.70
CA ARG A 198 53.02 -34.57 2.31
C ARG A 198 54.34 -35.06 1.70
N CYS A 199 54.92 -34.30 0.78
CA CYS A 199 56.22 -34.57 0.19
C CYS A 199 57.32 -34.36 1.24
N LEU A 200 58.32 -35.25 1.22
CA LEU A 200 59.51 -35.11 2.05
C LEU A 200 60.43 -34.09 1.41
N HIS A 201 60.86 -33.10 2.18
CA HIS A 201 61.80 -32.07 1.76
C HIS A 201 62.95 -31.97 2.77
N TYR A 202 64.14 -31.65 2.28
CA TYR A 202 65.33 -31.46 3.09
C TYR A 202 65.54 -29.96 3.31
N TRP A 203 65.26 -29.49 4.52
CA TRP A 203 65.39 -28.10 4.91
C TRP A 203 66.79 -27.82 5.46
N VAL A 204 67.47 -26.84 4.88
CA VAL A 204 68.81 -26.40 5.26
C VAL A 204 68.72 -25.10 6.04
N TRP A 205 69.23 -25.14 7.26
CA TRP A 205 69.33 -23.99 8.16
C TRP A 205 70.77 -23.73 8.54
N ALA A 206 71.14 -22.44 8.61
CA ALA A 206 72.44 -22.01 9.08
C ALA A 206 72.33 -20.67 9.82
N ALA A 207 72.94 -20.60 10.99
CA ALA A 207 73.11 -19.37 11.74
C ALA A 207 74.52 -19.28 12.35
N ARG A 208 74.99 -18.06 12.57
CA ARG A 208 76.24 -17.77 13.27
C ARG A 208 75.99 -16.66 14.28
N ARG A 209 76.30 -16.89 15.56
CA ARG A 209 76.08 -15.92 16.66
C ARG A 209 74.63 -15.39 16.75
N GLY A 210 73.66 -16.23 16.42
CA GLY A 210 72.22 -15.94 16.41
C GLY A 210 71.72 -15.22 15.15
N CYS A 211 72.62 -14.85 14.22
CA CYS A 211 72.27 -14.24 12.95
C CYS A 211 72.05 -15.31 11.88
N LEU A 212 70.81 -15.40 11.38
CA LEU A 212 70.42 -16.31 10.29
C LEU A 212 71.13 -15.96 8.99
N SER A 213 71.61 -16.94 8.21
CA SER A 213 72.13 -16.67 6.86
C SER A 213 70.99 -16.33 5.87
N ALA A 214 71.16 -15.31 5.02
CA ALA A 214 70.18 -14.90 4.01
C ALA A 214 70.03 -15.95 2.89
N ARG A 215 70.99 -16.86 2.78
CA ARG A 215 70.97 -18.01 1.88
C ARG A 215 70.40 -19.26 2.55
N ALA A 216 70.29 -19.28 3.89
CA ALA A 216 69.68 -20.37 4.64
C ALA A 216 68.14 -20.22 4.68
N ASP A 217 67.45 -21.15 5.35
CA ASP A 217 65.99 -21.29 5.32
C ASP A 217 65.49 -21.64 3.92
N ARG A 218 66.06 -22.71 3.34
CA ARG A 218 65.68 -23.26 2.04
C ARG A 218 65.41 -24.75 2.16
N SER A 219 64.47 -25.26 1.38
CA SER A 219 64.22 -26.70 1.24
C SER A 219 64.51 -27.19 -0.17
N PHE A 220 64.93 -28.45 -0.25
CA PHE A 220 65.28 -29.16 -1.47
C PHE A 220 64.48 -30.45 -1.57
N ALA A 221 64.25 -30.92 -2.80
CA ALA A 221 63.54 -32.18 -3.04
C ALA A 221 64.46 -33.41 -2.89
N SER A 222 65.78 -33.24 -3.12
CA SER A 222 66.78 -34.29 -2.98
C SER A 222 67.70 -34.03 -1.79
N GLN A 223 68.11 -35.11 -1.10
CA GLN A 223 69.06 -35.04 0.01
C GLN A 223 70.43 -34.59 -0.47
N ASP A 224 70.87 -35.09 -1.62
CA ASP A 224 72.19 -34.79 -2.19
C ASP A 224 72.33 -33.30 -2.53
N GLU A 225 71.26 -32.68 -3.04
CA GLU A 225 71.22 -31.24 -3.31
C GLU A 225 71.28 -30.42 -2.03
N ALA A 226 70.58 -30.85 -0.98
CA ALA A 226 70.60 -30.19 0.32
C ALA A 226 71.98 -30.29 1.00
N LEU A 227 72.63 -31.46 0.91
CA LEU A 227 73.97 -31.68 1.45
C LEU A 227 75.02 -30.88 0.69
N ALA A 228 74.99 -30.87 -0.65
CA ALA A 228 75.88 -30.04 -1.46
C ALA A 228 75.71 -28.54 -1.14
N PHE A 229 74.46 -28.10 -0.93
CA PHE A 229 74.20 -26.73 -0.50
C PHE A 229 74.71 -26.45 0.91
N ALA A 230 74.53 -27.39 1.85
CA ALA A 230 75.03 -27.29 3.22
C ALA A 230 76.56 -27.19 3.25
N SER A 231 77.28 -28.02 2.49
CA SER A 231 78.75 -27.92 2.36
C SER A 231 79.19 -26.56 1.83
N SER A 232 78.48 -26.00 0.84
CA SER A 232 78.76 -24.64 0.34
C SER A 232 78.54 -23.55 1.39
N LEU A 233 77.56 -23.75 2.29
CA LEU A 233 77.31 -22.83 3.40
C LEU A 233 78.36 -22.98 4.49
N GLN A 234 78.79 -24.21 4.78
CA GLN A 234 79.83 -24.53 5.75
C GLN A 234 81.13 -23.80 5.43
N GLU A 235 81.61 -23.92 4.18
CA GLU A 235 82.80 -23.23 3.69
C GLU A 235 82.66 -21.70 3.77
N SER A 236 81.50 -21.17 3.37
CA SER A 236 81.28 -19.72 3.32
C SER A 236 81.12 -19.05 4.69
N LEU A 237 80.59 -19.77 5.69
CA LEU A 237 80.29 -19.24 7.02
C LEU A 237 81.34 -19.64 8.08
N GLY A 238 82.19 -20.63 7.77
CA GLY A 238 83.17 -21.19 8.69
C GLY A 238 82.50 -21.92 9.86
N LEU A 239 81.50 -22.76 9.57
CA LEU A 239 80.73 -23.52 10.56
C LEU A 239 81.27 -24.95 10.68
N ASP A 240 80.97 -25.59 11.82
CA ASP A 240 81.25 -27.00 12.06
C ASP A 240 80.41 -27.90 11.13
N GLU A 241 80.66 -29.21 11.14
CA GLU A 241 79.96 -30.18 10.29
C GLU A 241 78.43 -30.07 10.41
N ALA A 242 77.75 -30.20 9.27
CA ALA A 242 76.29 -30.12 9.21
C ALA A 242 75.66 -31.27 10.01
N LEU A 243 74.75 -30.93 10.93
CA LEU A 243 73.90 -31.92 11.57
C LEU A 243 72.89 -32.44 10.54
N VAL A 244 73.04 -33.70 10.12
CA VAL A 244 72.13 -34.36 9.18
C VAL A 244 71.21 -35.28 9.96
N CYS A 245 69.91 -34.98 9.98
CA CYS A 245 68.93 -35.75 10.71
C CYS A 245 68.01 -36.54 9.76
N SER A 246 67.67 -37.76 10.16
CA SER A 246 66.55 -38.50 9.56
C SER A 246 65.21 -37.81 9.85
N GLU A 247 64.13 -38.25 9.20
CA GLU A 247 62.79 -37.65 9.39
C GLU A 247 62.34 -37.70 10.86
N GLN A 248 62.57 -38.83 11.54
CA GLN A 248 62.16 -39.02 12.93
C GLN A 248 62.99 -38.16 13.89
N GLU A 249 64.30 -38.08 13.67
CA GLU A 249 65.20 -37.22 14.46
C GLU A 249 64.90 -35.74 14.24
N SER A 250 64.57 -35.36 13.00
CA SER A 250 64.20 -33.99 12.65
C SER A 250 62.91 -33.56 13.37
N LEU A 251 61.90 -34.43 13.42
CA LEU A 251 60.65 -34.16 14.13
C LEU A 251 60.84 -34.12 15.65
N ALA A 252 61.67 -35.01 16.20
CA ALA A 252 61.99 -35.03 17.63
C ALA A 252 62.74 -33.74 18.04
N LEU A 253 63.73 -33.31 17.25
CA LEU A 253 64.45 -32.07 17.48
C LEU A 253 63.51 -30.86 17.44
N VAL A 254 62.62 -30.78 16.45
CA VAL A 254 61.66 -29.68 16.35
C VAL A 254 60.63 -29.69 17.48
N ALA A 255 60.21 -30.87 17.94
CA ALA A 255 59.33 -31.03 19.08
C ALA A 255 60.01 -30.56 20.39
N ASP A 256 61.23 -31.02 20.65
CA ASP A 256 62.02 -30.65 21.83
C ASP A 256 62.25 -29.12 21.89
N MET A 257 62.57 -28.50 20.75
CA MET A 257 62.70 -27.05 20.66
C MET A 257 61.39 -26.28 20.94
N LEU A 258 60.24 -26.83 20.54
CA LEU A 258 58.95 -26.19 20.79
C LEU A 258 58.55 -26.29 22.26
N ASP A 259 58.96 -27.36 22.93
CA ASP A 259 58.75 -27.60 24.36
C ASP A 259 59.73 -26.79 25.22
N SER A 260 60.97 -26.60 24.75
CA SER A 260 62.00 -25.83 25.46
C SER A 260 61.88 -24.31 25.30
N ALA A 261 61.05 -23.81 24.37
CA ALA A 261 60.94 -22.39 24.06
C ALA A 261 59.86 -21.67 24.89
N ASP A 262 60.25 -20.56 25.53
CA ASP A 262 59.32 -19.71 26.28
C ASP A 262 58.25 -19.03 25.42
N ARG A 263 57.12 -18.67 26.04
CA ARG A 263 55.99 -18.00 25.37
C ARG A 263 56.39 -16.69 24.68
N GLU A 264 57.38 -15.97 25.22
CA GLU A 264 57.88 -14.72 24.65
C GLU A 264 58.71 -14.96 23.40
N VAL A 265 59.59 -15.97 23.43
CA VAL A 265 60.35 -16.43 22.25
C VAL A 265 59.39 -16.82 21.14
N LEU A 266 58.37 -17.62 21.46
CA LEU A 266 57.34 -18.04 20.49
C LEU A 266 56.54 -16.85 19.94
N ARG A 267 56.21 -15.84 20.74
CA ARG A 267 55.53 -14.62 20.25
C ARG A 267 56.42 -13.79 19.33
N SER A 268 57.72 -13.71 19.60
CA SER A 268 58.67 -12.97 18.77
C SER A 268 58.88 -13.59 17.39
N CYS A 269 58.68 -14.90 17.27
CA CYS A 269 58.77 -15.65 16.01
C CYS A 269 57.47 -15.62 15.17
N GLN A 270 56.41 -14.94 15.63
CA GLN A 270 55.14 -14.83 14.89
C GLN A 270 55.18 -13.70 13.85
N PRO A 271 54.64 -13.92 12.63
CA PRO A 271 54.58 -12.91 11.60
C PRO A 271 53.53 -11.85 11.94
N VAL A 272 53.96 -10.59 12.01
CA VAL A 272 53.14 -9.40 12.33
C VAL A 272 52.73 -8.67 11.04
N PRO A 273 51.50 -8.13 10.93
CA PRO A 273 51.04 -7.40 9.75
C PRO A 273 51.85 -6.13 9.48
N LEU A 274 52.06 -5.82 8.20
CA LEU A 274 52.77 -4.61 7.74
C LEU A 274 52.00 -3.30 7.98
N GLU A 275 50.68 -3.35 8.20
CA GLU A 275 49.85 -2.19 8.54
C GLU A 275 48.96 -2.47 9.75
N PRO A 276 49.07 -1.71 10.85
CA PRO A 276 48.07 -1.73 11.91
C PRO A 276 46.83 -0.93 11.46
N LEU A 277 45.66 -1.58 11.40
CA LEU A 277 44.39 -0.89 11.20
C LEU A 277 44.11 0.02 12.42
N SER A 278 44.05 1.34 12.21
CA SER A 278 43.82 2.30 13.30
C SER A 278 42.34 2.35 13.70
N LEU A 279 42.06 2.14 14.99
CA LEU A 279 40.73 2.17 15.63
C LEU A 279 39.90 3.42 15.29
N SER A 280 40.54 4.55 14.99
CA SER A 280 39.89 5.82 14.63
C SER A 280 39.05 5.76 13.36
N ARG A 281 39.41 4.91 12.38
CA ARG A 281 38.63 4.79 11.13
C ARG A 281 37.33 4.01 11.30
N ILE A 282 37.26 3.10 12.28
CA ILE A 282 36.08 2.27 12.53
C ILE A 282 34.98 3.08 13.23
N LEU A 283 35.36 3.90 14.22
CA LEU A 283 34.42 4.78 14.93
C LEU A 283 33.79 5.84 14.03
N ALA A 284 34.55 6.40 13.08
CA ALA A 284 34.04 7.41 12.16
C ALA A 284 33.00 6.87 11.16
N MET A 285 33.08 5.58 10.79
CA MET A 285 32.07 4.97 9.92
C MET A 285 30.77 4.60 10.66
N GLY A 286 30.86 4.28 11.96
CA GLY A 286 29.68 3.93 12.76
C GLY A 286 28.70 5.09 12.96
N THR A 287 29.20 6.30 13.18
CA THR A 287 28.35 7.49 13.41
C THR A 287 27.61 7.96 12.16
N GLY A 288 28.25 7.86 10.98
CA GLY A 288 27.62 8.22 9.70
C GLY A 288 26.42 7.33 9.36
N LEU A 289 26.48 6.03 9.70
CA LEU A 289 25.40 5.09 9.40
C LEU A 289 24.14 5.35 10.24
N VAL A 290 24.30 5.70 11.52
CA VAL A 290 23.16 5.97 12.42
C VAL A 290 22.39 7.23 12.00
N LEU A 291 23.11 8.29 11.64
CA LEU A 291 22.51 9.54 11.15
C LEU A 291 21.72 9.34 9.84
N ALA A 292 22.28 8.58 8.90
CA ALA A 292 21.61 8.27 7.65
C ALA A 292 20.31 7.46 7.86
N LEU A 293 20.35 6.48 8.76
CA LEU A 293 19.17 5.66 9.08
C LEU A 293 18.07 6.49 9.78
N GLY A 294 18.45 7.39 10.69
CA GLY A 294 17.52 8.30 11.35
C GLY A 294 16.82 9.25 10.38
N LEU A 295 17.53 9.78 9.39
CA LEU A 295 16.97 10.63 8.34
C LEU A 295 16.01 9.87 7.41
N LEU A 296 16.33 8.63 7.04
CA LEU A 296 15.46 7.81 6.20
C LEU A 296 14.16 7.44 6.92
N LEU A 297 14.24 7.01 8.18
CA LEU A 297 13.08 6.68 8.99
C LEU A 297 12.22 7.92 9.27
N GLY A 298 12.84 9.02 9.71
CA GLY A 298 12.12 10.28 9.97
C GLY A 298 11.47 10.85 8.70
N GLY A 299 12.18 10.83 7.57
CA GLY A 299 11.66 11.29 6.28
C GLY A 299 10.46 10.49 5.78
N SER A 300 10.47 9.16 5.95
CA SER A 300 9.35 8.30 5.53
C SER A 300 8.05 8.60 6.27
N THR A 301 8.12 8.73 7.60
CA THR A 301 6.94 9.05 8.42
C THR A 301 6.39 10.44 8.14
N LEU A 302 7.28 11.42 7.89
CA LEU A 302 6.87 12.79 7.55
C LEU A 302 6.19 12.85 6.17
N TRP A 303 6.68 12.05 5.22
CA TRP A 303 6.11 11.93 3.88
C TRP A 303 4.71 11.30 3.92
N GLU A 304 4.53 10.21 4.68
CA GLU A 304 3.22 9.58 4.89
C GLU A 304 2.22 10.51 5.58
N TRP A 305 2.68 11.29 6.55
CA TRP A 305 1.83 12.30 7.19
C TRP A 305 1.39 13.39 6.21
N TRP A 306 2.31 13.87 5.37
CA TRP A 306 1.99 14.88 4.35
C TRP A 306 0.97 14.36 3.33
N GLN A 307 1.13 13.14 2.82
CA GLN A 307 0.16 12.51 1.92
C GLN A 307 -1.21 12.30 2.58
N ASN A 308 -1.24 11.91 3.86
CA ASN A 308 -2.49 11.66 4.58
C ASN A 308 -3.20 12.94 5.04
N ARG A 309 -2.54 14.11 4.99
CA ARG A 309 -3.10 15.37 5.46
C ARG A 309 -4.29 15.84 4.62
N GLU A 310 -4.19 15.76 3.29
CA GLU A 310 -5.29 16.13 2.39
C GLU A 310 -6.48 15.17 2.54
N ALA A 311 -6.20 13.86 2.65
CA ALA A 311 -7.21 12.85 2.89
C ALA A 311 -7.91 13.04 4.25
N PHE A 312 -7.20 13.50 5.28
CA PHE A 312 -7.79 13.80 6.59
C PHE A 312 -8.77 14.98 6.51
N HIS A 313 -8.42 16.05 5.80
CA HIS A 313 -9.31 17.21 5.64
C HIS A 313 -10.59 16.85 4.87
N LEU A 314 -10.49 16.10 3.78
CA LEU A 314 -11.65 15.62 3.02
C LEU A 314 -12.54 14.67 3.84
N ARG A 315 -11.94 13.78 4.65
CA ARG A 315 -12.69 12.91 5.59
C ARG A 315 -13.36 13.68 6.71
N SER A 316 -12.75 14.78 7.18
CA SER A 316 -13.34 15.60 8.24
C SER A 316 -14.55 16.41 7.74
N GLN A 317 -14.46 16.96 6.52
CA GLN A 317 -15.55 17.71 5.89
C GLN A 317 -16.75 16.78 5.64
N SER A 318 -16.52 15.64 4.98
CA SER A 318 -17.57 14.63 4.75
C SER A 318 -18.20 14.12 6.05
N ARG A 319 -17.45 13.94 7.14
CA ARG A 319 -18.03 13.57 8.45
C ARG A 319 -18.96 14.65 9.00
N SER A 320 -18.58 15.92 8.90
CA SER A 320 -19.41 17.02 9.37
C SER A 320 -20.68 17.23 8.53
N GLU A 321 -20.57 17.03 7.22
CA GLU A 321 -21.70 17.03 6.29
C GLU A 321 -22.65 15.87 6.59
N LEU A 322 -22.12 14.66 6.82
CA LEU A 322 -22.92 13.51 7.23
C LEU A 322 -23.65 13.76 8.55
N VAL A 323 -23.00 14.37 9.55
CA VAL A 323 -23.66 14.71 10.82
C VAL A 323 -24.75 15.76 10.62
N ARG A 324 -24.55 16.75 9.75
CA ARG A 324 -25.56 17.76 9.42
C ARG A 324 -26.75 17.13 8.69
N GLN A 325 -26.49 16.35 7.64
CA GLN A 325 -27.51 15.61 6.91
C GLN A 325 -28.28 14.66 7.83
N LYS A 326 -27.61 13.97 8.75
CA LYS A 326 -28.27 13.13 9.77
C LYS A 326 -29.24 13.94 10.62
N ARG A 327 -28.82 15.10 11.14
CA ARG A 327 -29.69 15.96 11.97
C ARG A 327 -30.88 16.49 11.18
N GLU A 328 -30.65 16.86 9.92
CA GLU A 328 -31.70 17.36 9.02
C GLU A 328 -32.73 16.27 8.71
N VAL A 329 -32.28 15.06 8.37
CA VAL A 329 -33.17 13.92 8.06
C VAL A 329 -33.93 13.43 9.30
N LEU A 330 -33.31 13.50 10.49
CA LEU A 330 -34.00 13.18 11.74
C LEU A 330 -34.99 14.28 12.17
N ALA A 331 -34.70 15.54 11.87
CA ALA A 331 -35.60 16.65 12.18
C ALA A 331 -36.81 16.68 11.24
N HIS A 332 -36.62 16.31 9.97
CA HIS A 332 -37.65 16.34 8.93
C HIS A 332 -37.70 15.05 8.09
N PRO A 333 -37.99 13.88 8.69
CA PRO A 333 -38.08 12.63 7.95
C PRO A 333 -39.12 12.71 6.82
N GLU A 334 -40.20 13.47 7.02
CA GLU A 334 -41.28 13.67 6.05
C GLU A 334 -40.85 14.28 4.70
N GLN A 335 -39.71 14.98 4.64
CA GLN A 335 -39.22 15.59 3.41
C GLN A 335 -38.41 14.62 2.53
N HIS A 336 -37.87 13.55 3.15
CA HIS A 336 -36.98 12.60 2.47
C HIS A 336 -37.69 11.33 2.00
N PHE A 337 -38.90 11.05 2.49
CA PHE A 337 -39.73 9.95 2.03
C PHE A 337 -40.83 10.43 1.08
N VAL A 338 -41.18 9.59 0.09
CA VAL A 338 -42.22 9.95 -0.88
C VAL A 338 -43.59 9.80 -0.22
N ALA A 339 -44.27 10.92 0.02
CA ALA A 339 -45.65 10.94 0.50
C ALA A 339 -46.64 10.54 -0.61
N ALA A 340 -46.86 9.24 -0.80
CA ALA A 340 -47.69 8.70 -1.88
C ALA A 340 -49.15 9.18 -1.84
N TRP A 341 -49.74 9.32 -0.64
CA TRP A 341 -51.09 9.84 -0.47
C TRP A 341 -51.20 11.32 -0.86
N ALA A 342 -50.17 12.13 -0.57
CA ALA A 342 -50.18 13.56 -0.88
C ALA A 342 -50.07 13.87 -2.39
N LYS A 343 -49.49 12.94 -3.15
CA LYS A 343 -49.34 13.03 -4.62
C LYS A 343 -50.49 12.37 -5.39
N ALA A 344 -51.38 11.68 -4.69
CA ALA A 344 -52.57 11.06 -5.27
C ALA A 344 -53.80 11.93 -4.98
N PRO A 345 -54.84 11.88 -5.81
CA PRO A 345 -56.11 12.52 -5.49
C PRO A 345 -56.80 11.79 -4.34
N ALA A 346 -57.72 12.48 -3.66
CA ALA A 346 -58.57 11.83 -2.68
C ALA A 346 -59.43 10.75 -3.34
N ALA A 347 -59.68 9.66 -2.62
CA ALA A 347 -60.52 8.56 -3.12
C ALA A 347 -61.91 9.05 -3.55
N ALA A 348 -62.52 9.94 -2.76
CA ALA A 348 -63.81 10.55 -3.06
C ALA A 348 -63.78 11.33 -4.38
N ASP A 349 -62.74 12.12 -4.64
CA ASP A 349 -62.65 12.95 -5.84
C ASP A 349 -62.47 12.12 -7.11
N LEU A 350 -61.73 11.00 -7.04
CA LEU A 350 -61.66 10.05 -8.14
C LEU A 350 -63.04 9.45 -8.44
N VAL A 351 -63.79 9.04 -7.41
CA VAL A 351 -65.14 8.48 -7.60
C VAL A 351 -66.06 9.52 -8.25
N ARG A 352 -66.08 10.77 -7.76
CA ARG A 352 -66.91 11.84 -8.31
C ARG A 352 -66.53 12.21 -9.74
N GLY A 353 -65.25 12.16 -10.09
CA GLY A 353 -64.77 12.53 -11.42
C GLY A 353 -64.89 11.42 -12.47
N VAL A 354 -64.68 10.17 -12.07
CA VAL A 354 -64.56 9.03 -12.99
C VAL A 354 -65.87 8.26 -13.12
N LEU A 355 -66.57 8.02 -12.02
CA LEU A 355 -67.69 7.09 -11.99
C LEU A 355 -68.90 7.56 -12.83
N PRO A 356 -69.27 8.85 -12.83
CA PRO A 356 -70.31 9.35 -13.75
C PRO A 356 -69.95 9.13 -15.22
N ALA A 357 -68.70 9.41 -15.60
CA ALA A 357 -68.24 9.20 -16.97
C ALA A 357 -68.18 7.72 -17.37
N MET A 358 -67.94 6.81 -16.41
CA MET A 358 -68.03 5.37 -16.63
C MET A 358 -69.47 4.89 -16.80
N LEU A 359 -70.43 5.45 -16.05
CA LEU A 359 -71.85 5.11 -16.13
C LEU A 359 -72.50 5.59 -17.43
N ASP A 360 -72.05 6.74 -17.94
CA ASP A 360 -72.50 7.27 -19.24
C ASP A 360 -71.84 6.57 -20.44
N PHE A 361 -70.91 5.63 -20.19
CA PHE A 361 -70.15 4.97 -21.25
C PHE A 361 -70.98 3.92 -22.00
N PRO A 362 -70.92 3.85 -23.34
CA PRO A 362 -71.72 2.89 -24.10
C PRO A 362 -71.30 1.44 -23.82
N MET A 363 -72.27 0.57 -23.59
CA MET A 363 -72.05 -0.86 -23.32
C MET A 363 -71.85 -1.69 -24.61
N ALA A 364 -72.28 -1.15 -25.75
CA ALA A 364 -72.11 -1.75 -27.07
C ALA A 364 -72.09 -0.66 -28.16
N GLY A 365 -71.39 -0.92 -29.26
CA GLY A 365 -71.33 -0.01 -30.41
C GLY A 365 -70.74 -0.68 -31.65
N ASN A 366 -71.31 -0.44 -32.83
CA ASN A 366 -70.85 -1.00 -34.12
C ASN A 366 -70.68 -2.53 -34.15
N GLY A 367 -71.51 -3.26 -33.39
CA GLY A 367 -71.41 -4.72 -33.23
C GLY A 367 -70.35 -5.19 -32.23
N TRP A 368 -69.65 -4.27 -31.58
CA TRP A 368 -68.73 -4.55 -30.48
C TRP A 368 -69.44 -4.47 -29.14
N ALA A 369 -69.10 -5.36 -28.21
CA ALA A 369 -69.55 -5.36 -26.83
C ALA A 369 -68.42 -4.91 -25.90
N LEU A 370 -68.73 -4.08 -24.92
CA LEU A 370 -67.78 -3.68 -23.89
C LEU A 370 -67.54 -4.87 -22.95
N VAL A 371 -66.28 -5.22 -22.74
CA VAL A 371 -65.88 -6.32 -21.84
C VAL A 371 -65.33 -5.76 -20.54
N GLU A 372 -64.46 -4.76 -20.63
CA GLU A 372 -63.83 -4.16 -19.47
C GLU A 372 -63.82 -2.64 -19.61
N LEU A 373 -64.05 -1.94 -18.50
CA LEU A 373 -63.96 -0.50 -18.41
C LEU A 373 -63.19 -0.13 -17.15
N THR A 374 -62.09 0.61 -17.28
CA THR A 374 -61.26 1.01 -16.15
C THR A 374 -61.01 2.50 -16.18
N GLY A 375 -61.46 3.20 -15.15
CA GLY A 375 -61.08 4.59 -14.92
C GLY A 375 -59.86 4.68 -14.00
N ARG A 376 -58.81 5.38 -14.42
CA ARG A 376 -57.54 5.53 -13.70
C ARG A 376 -57.17 6.98 -13.51
N HIS A 377 -56.43 7.26 -12.43
CA HIS A 377 -55.75 8.54 -12.26
C HIS A 377 -54.46 8.57 -13.09
N THR A 378 -54.22 9.66 -13.82
CA THR A 378 -52.97 9.89 -14.57
C THR A 378 -52.32 11.21 -14.14
N SER A 379 -51.04 11.14 -13.82
CA SER A 379 -50.20 12.30 -13.45
C SER A 379 -49.37 12.80 -14.63
N SER A 380 -49.93 12.82 -15.85
CA SER A 380 -49.20 13.24 -17.05
C SER A 380 -49.25 14.76 -17.20
N GLY A 381 -48.22 15.47 -16.72
CA GLY A 381 -48.04 16.90 -16.92
C GLY A 381 -48.35 17.77 -15.68
N ALA A 382 -48.63 19.06 -15.91
CA ALA A 382 -48.85 20.06 -14.87
C ALA A 382 -50.23 20.01 -14.18
N GLN A 383 -51.12 19.11 -14.62
CA GLN A 383 -52.45 18.90 -14.04
C GLN A 383 -52.72 17.40 -13.93
N SER A 384 -53.16 16.96 -12.75
CA SER A 384 -53.65 15.59 -12.51
C SER A 384 -55.01 15.41 -13.16
N GLY A 385 -55.13 14.41 -14.03
CA GLY A 385 -56.35 14.09 -14.77
C GLY A 385 -56.80 12.65 -14.56
N ALA A 386 -57.95 12.30 -15.14
CA ALA A 386 -58.42 10.93 -15.21
C ALA A 386 -58.33 10.40 -16.65
N LEU A 387 -58.14 9.09 -16.79
CA LEU A 387 -58.14 8.37 -18.05
C LEU A 387 -59.15 7.23 -17.94
N LEU A 388 -59.95 7.06 -18.99
CA LEU A 388 -60.87 5.95 -19.14
C LEU A 388 -60.32 4.97 -20.18
N ASP A 389 -59.96 3.77 -19.74
CA ASP A 389 -59.51 2.68 -20.59
C ASP A 389 -60.67 1.69 -20.80
N ALA A 390 -61.11 1.52 -22.03
CA ALA A 390 -62.16 0.59 -22.41
C ALA A 390 -61.59 -0.54 -23.28
N ARG A 391 -62.06 -1.77 -23.03
CA ARG A 391 -61.74 -2.95 -23.82
C ARG A 391 -63.00 -3.55 -24.43
N TRP A 392 -62.96 -3.74 -25.73
CA TRP A 392 -64.09 -4.16 -26.54
C TRP A 392 -63.85 -5.55 -27.13
N HIS A 393 -64.93 -6.30 -27.32
CA HIS A 393 -64.92 -7.59 -28.01
C HIS A 393 -65.88 -7.58 -29.20
N ALA A 394 -65.41 -8.07 -30.34
CA ALA A 394 -66.16 -8.18 -31.57
C ALA A 394 -67.21 -9.29 -31.45
N LEU A 395 -68.50 -8.95 -31.59
CA LEU A 395 -69.53 -9.97 -31.80
C LEU A 395 -69.45 -10.51 -33.24
N PRO A 396 -70.08 -11.65 -33.56
CA PRO A 396 -70.03 -12.24 -34.92
C PRO A 396 -70.48 -11.29 -36.04
N GLN A 397 -71.36 -10.32 -35.73
CA GLN A 397 -71.81 -9.29 -36.66
C GLN A 397 -70.97 -7.99 -36.66
N ALA A 398 -69.88 -7.93 -35.89
CA ALA A 398 -69.06 -6.73 -35.77
C ALA A 398 -68.19 -6.51 -37.01
N SER A 399 -68.07 -5.24 -37.41
CA SER A 399 -67.11 -4.86 -38.46
C SER A 399 -65.73 -4.62 -37.84
N LEU A 400 -64.77 -5.51 -38.13
CA LEU A 400 -63.36 -5.34 -37.71
C LEU A 400 -62.70 -4.09 -38.32
N LEU A 401 -63.19 -3.63 -39.47
CA LEU A 401 -62.71 -2.40 -40.13
C LEU A 401 -63.17 -1.11 -39.44
N HIS A 402 -64.19 -1.20 -38.57
CA HIS A 402 -64.84 -0.04 -37.95
C HIS A 402 -64.98 -0.28 -36.44
N PRO A 403 -63.87 -0.28 -35.69
CA PRO A 403 -63.92 -0.37 -34.23
C PRO A 403 -64.64 0.86 -33.62
N PRO A 404 -65.18 0.75 -32.40
CA PRO A 404 -65.88 1.84 -31.73
C PRO A 404 -64.93 3.04 -31.48
N ALA A 405 -65.41 4.25 -31.76
CA ALA A 405 -64.85 5.57 -31.44
C ALA A 405 -63.33 5.66 -31.17
N GLY A 406 -62.49 5.34 -32.17
CA GLY A 406 -61.02 5.50 -32.05
C GLY A 406 -60.32 4.38 -31.28
N ALA A 407 -61.01 3.27 -31.01
CA ALA A 407 -60.39 2.06 -30.46
C ALA A 407 -59.42 1.44 -31.47
N VAL A 408 -58.28 0.96 -30.96
CA VAL A 408 -57.22 0.32 -31.74
C VAL A 408 -57.30 -1.19 -31.53
N LEU A 409 -57.32 -1.95 -32.62
CA LEU A 409 -57.32 -3.41 -32.56
C LEU A 409 -56.05 -3.94 -31.87
N GLU A 410 -56.21 -4.95 -31.02
CA GLU A 410 -55.08 -5.63 -30.39
C GLU A 410 -54.29 -6.44 -31.44
N ARG A 411 -52.97 -6.21 -31.52
CA ARG A 411 -52.11 -6.86 -32.53
C ARG A 411 -52.10 -8.39 -32.44
N LYS A 412 -52.35 -8.94 -31.26
CA LYS A 412 -52.32 -10.40 -31.01
C LYS A 412 -53.69 -11.05 -31.20
N ASN A 413 -54.77 -10.31 -31.01
CA ASN A 413 -56.12 -10.81 -31.21
C ASN A 413 -57.03 -9.71 -31.79
N PRO A 414 -57.31 -9.74 -33.10
CA PRO A 414 -58.12 -8.71 -33.75
C PRO A 414 -59.60 -8.74 -33.32
N GLU A 415 -60.05 -9.74 -32.57
CA GLU A 415 -61.38 -9.77 -31.95
C GLU A 415 -61.50 -8.80 -30.77
N TYR A 416 -60.39 -8.23 -30.29
CA TYR A 416 -60.36 -7.26 -29.21
C TYR A 416 -59.85 -5.89 -29.68
N ALA A 417 -60.44 -4.83 -29.14
CA ALA A 417 -60.00 -3.46 -29.37
C ALA A 417 -59.85 -2.70 -28.04
N GLN A 418 -58.85 -1.82 -27.97
CA GLN A 418 -58.57 -0.99 -26.80
C GLN A 418 -58.77 0.48 -27.11
N GLN A 419 -59.38 1.20 -26.19
CA GLN A 419 -59.66 2.63 -26.31
C GLN A 419 -59.24 3.33 -25.02
N SER A 420 -58.48 4.41 -25.14
CA SER A 420 -58.09 5.25 -24.01
C SER A 420 -58.59 6.67 -24.24
N LEU A 421 -59.45 7.16 -23.33
CA LEU A 421 -60.08 8.46 -23.40
C LEU A 421 -59.64 9.32 -22.22
N PRO A 422 -58.98 10.46 -22.44
CA PRO A 422 -58.68 11.39 -21.35
C PRO A 422 -59.97 12.08 -20.89
N LEU A 423 -60.19 12.11 -19.58
CA LEU A 423 -61.25 12.87 -18.94
C LEU A 423 -60.68 14.21 -18.47
N SER A 424 -61.25 15.31 -18.97
CA SER A 424 -60.89 16.68 -18.59
C SER A 424 -61.48 17.09 -17.24
N VAL A 425 -61.38 16.22 -16.23
CA VAL A 425 -61.83 16.48 -14.87
C VAL A 425 -60.60 16.77 -14.00
N PRO A 426 -60.46 17.98 -13.44
CA PRO A 426 -59.36 18.29 -12.55
C PRO A 426 -59.51 17.48 -11.26
N LEU A 427 -58.52 16.65 -10.96
CA LEU A 427 -58.47 15.89 -9.71
C LEU A 427 -57.54 16.59 -8.73
N PRO A 428 -58.06 17.27 -7.69
CA PRO A 428 -57.21 17.93 -6.71
C PRO A 428 -56.37 16.89 -5.97
N LEU A 429 -55.11 17.24 -5.70
CA LEU A 429 -54.22 16.41 -4.89
C LEU A 429 -54.70 16.40 -3.43
N ASN A 430 -54.53 15.26 -2.77
CA ASN A 430 -54.92 15.10 -1.38
C ASN A 430 -53.95 15.86 -0.45
N ALA A 431 -54.31 17.07 -0.03
CA ALA A 431 -53.49 17.92 0.84
C ALA A 431 -53.53 17.52 2.33
N THR A 432 -53.89 16.27 2.66
CA THR A 432 -54.03 15.82 4.05
C THR A 432 -52.67 15.80 4.77
N PRO A 433 -52.48 16.55 5.86
CA PRO A 433 -51.24 16.56 6.62
C PRO A 433 -51.04 15.24 7.36
N LEU A 434 -49.78 14.89 7.66
CA LEU A 434 -49.40 13.68 8.39
C LEU A 434 -50.16 13.51 9.72
N SER A 435 -50.44 14.61 10.42
CA SER A 435 -51.16 14.61 11.71
C SER A 435 -52.61 14.16 11.61
N ARG A 436 -53.21 14.18 10.42
CA ARG A 436 -54.58 13.73 10.16
C ARG A 436 -54.64 12.31 9.58
N LEU A 437 -53.50 11.64 9.37
CA LEU A 437 -53.51 10.24 8.97
C LEU A 437 -53.97 9.37 10.13
N PRO A 438 -54.86 8.38 9.87
CA PRO A 438 -55.32 7.46 10.89
C PRO A 438 -54.21 6.50 11.29
N ASP A 439 -54.34 5.96 12.50
CA ASP A 439 -53.50 4.84 12.93
C ASP A 439 -53.89 3.56 12.17
N ARG A 440 -52.98 2.58 12.14
CA ARG A 440 -53.19 1.32 11.41
C ARG A 440 -54.51 0.63 11.81
N ASP A 441 -54.77 0.54 13.12
CA ASP A 441 -55.93 -0.17 13.65
C ASP A 441 -57.22 0.59 13.39
N GLU A 442 -57.18 1.93 13.48
CA GLU A 442 -58.34 2.80 13.21
C GLU A 442 -58.77 2.70 11.74
N LEU A 443 -57.83 2.79 10.79
CA LEU A 443 -58.15 2.64 9.37
C LEU A 443 -58.68 1.24 9.06
N GLN A 444 -58.08 0.21 9.65
CA GLN A 444 -58.54 -1.16 9.46
C GLN A 444 -59.96 -1.36 9.99
N GLN A 445 -60.30 -0.77 11.14
CA GLN A 445 -61.66 -0.80 11.69
C GLN A 445 -62.65 -0.10 10.76
N GLN A 446 -62.37 1.13 10.34
CA GLN A 446 -63.23 1.90 9.44
C GLN A 446 -63.47 1.17 8.11
N LEU A 447 -62.42 0.64 7.48
CA LEU A 447 -62.56 -0.11 6.23
C LEU A 447 -63.29 -1.44 6.42
N SER A 448 -63.12 -2.12 7.56
CA SER A 448 -63.84 -3.35 7.87
C SER A 448 -65.32 -3.10 8.14
N GLU A 449 -65.66 -1.98 8.78
CA GLU A 449 -67.04 -1.56 8.99
C GLU A 449 -67.71 -1.20 7.66
N LEU A 450 -67.01 -0.47 6.80
CA LEU A 450 -67.46 -0.18 5.43
C LEU A 450 -67.70 -1.48 4.65
N SER A 451 -66.74 -2.39 4.65
CA SER A 451 -66.86 -3.69 4.00
C SER A 451 -68.07 -4.49 4.51
N ARG A 452 -68.32 -4.49 5.83
CA ARG A 452 -69.47 -5.17 6.43
C ARG A 452 -70.79 -4.49 6.10
N ARG A 453 -70.85 -3.16 6.16
CA ARG A 453 -72.05 -2.35 5.87
C ARG A 453 -72.52 -2.52 4.44
N PHE A 454 -71.58 -2.69 3.52
CA PHE A 454 -71.83 -2.73 2.08
C PHE A 454 -71.66 -4.11 1.45
N GLY A 455 -71.33 -5.14 2.24
CA GLY A 455 -71.13 -6.50 1.74
C GLY A 455 -69.93 -6.66 0.77
N LEU A 456 -68.93 -5.78 0.88
CA LEU A 456 -67.76 -5.77 -0.01
C LEU A 456 -66.71 -6.76 0.43
N ARG A 457 -65.91 -7.27 -0.49
CA ARG A 457 -64.72 -8.05 -0.16
C ARG A 457 -63.50 -7.15 -0.09
N LEU A 458 -63.09 -6.80 1.13
CA LEU A 458 -61.90 -6.02 1.40
C LEU A 458 -60.64 -6.89 1.37
N ARG A 459 -59.63 -6.50 0.59
CA ARG A 459 -58.26 -6.98 0.77
C ARG A 459 -57.36 -5.80 1.06
N LEU A 460 -56.75 -5.83 2.24
CA LEU A 460 -55.88 -4.80 2.76
C LEU A 460 -54.52 -5.43 3.07
N ALA A 461 -53.46 -4.91 2.46
CA ALA A 461 -52.10 -5.38 2.70
C ALA A 461 -51.18 -4.21 2.97
N PHE A 462 -50.62 -4.15 4.18
CA PHE A 462 -49.62 -3.15 4.54
C PHE A 462 -48.22 -3.62 4.12
N LYS A 463 -47.44 -2.73 3.52
CA LYS A 463 -46.05 -2.99 3.18
C LYS A 463 -45.19 -2.88 4.44
N LYS A 464 -43.97 -3.42 4.36
CA LYS A 464 -42.95 -3.17 5.38
C LYS A 464 -42.63 -1.68 5.41
N VAL A 465 -42.39 -1.13 6.61
CA VAL A 465 -41.98 0.26 6.80
C VAL A 465 -40.76 0.57 5.92
N GLU A 466 -40.86 1.62 5.13
CA GLU A 466 -39.76 2.08 4.28
C GLU A 466 -38.61 2.58 5.17
N THR A 467 -37.38 2.17 4.86
CA THR A 467 -36.19 2.55 5.64
C THR A 467 -35.14 3.14 4.71
N LEU A 468 -34.55 4.26 5.12
CA LEU A 468 -33.50 4.97 4.42
C LEU A 468 -32.21 4.84 5.25
N THR A 469 -31.16 4.30 4.64
CA THR A 469 -29.85 4.11 5.28
C THR A 469 -28.96 5.31 4.99
N ILE A 470 -28.56 6.05 6.02
CA ILE A 470 -27.64 7.19 5.88
C ILE A 470 -26.39 6.91 6.72
N GLY A 471 -25.32 6.47 6.06
CA GLY A 471 -24.13 5.95 6.71
C GLY A 471 -24.40 4.56 7.32
N GLU A 472 -24.23 4.43 8.64
CA GLU A 472 -24.40 3.16 9.39
C GLU A 472 -25.78 3.00 10.05
N GLU A 473 -26.65 4.00 9.99
CA GLU A 473 -27.94 3.99 10.69
C GLU A 473 -29.12 3.96 9.71
N THR A 474 -30.15 3.19 10.08
CA THR A 474 -31.38 3.02 9.30
C THR A 474 -32.48 3.90 9.90
N ILE A 475 -32.90 4.93 9.17
CA ILE A 475 -34.03 5.79 9.54
C ILE A 475 -35.28 5.23 8.89
N ALA A 476 -36.36 5.06 9.65
CA ALA A 476 -37.61 4.52 9.14
C ALA A 476 -38.63 5.63 8.87
N ALA A 477 -39.47 5.43 7.85
CA ALA A 477 -40.53 6.36 7.49
C ALA A 477 -41.53 6.55 8.66
N PRO A 478 -42.09 7.76 8.83
CA PRO A 478 -43.07 8.04 9.86
C PRO A 478 -44.49 7.53 9.53
N TRP A 479 -44.67 6.93 8.35
CA TRP A 479 -45.92 6.32 7.88
C TRP A 479 -45.67 4.93 7.27
N ILE A 480 -46.75 4.18 7.11
CA ILE A 480 -46.76 2.85 6.50
C ILE A 480 -47.68 2.87 5.28
N ASN A 481 -47.13 2.52 4.12
CA ASN A 481 -47.87 2.41 2.88
C ASN A 481 -48.50 1.01 2.75
N GLY A 482 -49.67 0.91 2.12
CA GLY A 482 -50.37 -0.34 1.86
C GLY A 482 -51.14 -0.30 0.55
N THR A 483 -51.64 -1.46 0.15
CA THR A 483 -52.51 -1.63 -1.01
C THR A 483 -53.91 -2.01 -0.54
N LEU A 484 -54.91 -1.39 -1.16
CA LEU A 484 -56.32 -1.58 -0.90
C LEU A 484 -57.00 -2.09 -2.18
N THR A 485 -57.76 -3.19 -2.05
CA THR A 485 -58.68 -3.62 -3.10
C THR A 485 -60.05 -3.90 -2.48
N LEU A 486 -61.08 -3.31 -3.07
CA LEU A 486 -62.48 -3.56 -2.75
C LEU A 486 -63.07 -4.31 -3.95
N ASP A 487 -63.38 -5.59 -3.76
CA ASP A 487 -64.03 -6.41 -4.78
C ASP A 487 -65.54 -6.50 -4.53
N HIS A 488 -66.29 -6.82 -5.59
CA HIS A 488 -67.74 -7.02 -5.56
C HIS A 488 -68.54 -5.78 -5.12
N LEU A 489 -68.18 -4.60 -5.63
CA LEU A 489 -69.05 -3.44 -5.48
C LEU A 489 -70.37 -3.70 -6.23
N ALA A 490 -71.48 -3.56 -5.52
CA ALA A 490 -72.80 -3.78 -6.08
C ALA A 490 -73.23 -2.60 -6.97
N ASP A 491 -73.98 -2.89 -8.04
CA ASP A 491 -74.39 -1.88 -9.04
C ASP A 491 -75.17 -0.71 -8.43
N TYR A 492 -75.96 -0.94 -7.38
CA TYR A 492 -76.70 0.11 -6.69
C TYR A 492 -75.78 1.12 -5.99
N MET A 493 -74.62 0.69 -5.49
CA MET A 493 -73.64 1.57 -4.85
C MET A 493 -72.87 2.41 -5.88
N VAL A 494 -72.62 1.83 -7.04
CA VAL A 494 -71.98 2.53 -8.15
C VAL A 494 -72.93 3.56 -8.74
N SER A 495 -74.21 3.21 -8.84
CA SER A 495 -75.27 4.13 -9.26
C SER A 495 -75.43 5.29 -8.27
N ASP A 496 -75.35 5.01 -6.96
CA ASP A 496 -75.27 6.03 -5.89
C ASP A 496 -73.82 6.42 -5.58
N TRP A 497 -73.09 6.81 -6.63
CA TRP A 497 -71.70 7.25 -6.52
C TRP A 497 -71.46 8.38 -5.52
N PRO A 498 -72.39 9.32 -5.21
CA PRO A 498 -72.16 10.32 -4.17
C PRO A 498 -72.06 9.70 -2.76
N ALA A 499 -72.92 8.72 -2.45
CA ALA A 499 -72.85 7.99 -1.19
C ALA A 499 -71.57 7.14 -1.10
N LEU A 500 -71.16 6.52 -2.21
CA LEU A 500 -69.88 5.80 -2.27
C LEU A 500 -68.68 6.73 -2.07
N ALA A 501 -68.68 7.90 -2.71
CA ALA A 501 -67.61 8.89 -2.59
C ALA A 501 -67.50 9.39 -1.14
N SER A 502 -68.62 9.65 -0.46
CA SER A 502 -68.61 10.07 0.94
C SER A 502 -68.18 8.95 1.91
N ALA A 503 -68.55 7.69 1.63
CA ALA A 503 -68.08 6.55 2.41
C ALA A 503 -66.57 6.31 2.27
N LEU A 504 -65.99 6.64 1.11
CA LEU A 504 -64.56 6.50 0.81
C LEU A 504 -63.74 7.77 1.10
N ASP A 505 -64.34 8.81 1.65
CA ASP A 505 -63.68 10.06 2.05
C ASP A 505 -62.91 9.89 3.36
N LEU A 506 -61.98 8.92 3.37
CA LEU A 506 -61.16 8.57 4.52
C LEU A 506 -59.75 9.16 4.36
N PRO A 507 -59.19 9.78 5.42
CA PRO A 507 -57.84 10.31 5.36
C PRO A 507 -56.82 9.18 5.13
N GLY A 508 -55.85 9.42 4.25
CA GLY A 508 -54.81 8.44 3.92
C GLY A 508 -55.22 7.36 2.90
N VAL A 509 -56.48 7.33 2.46
CA VAL A 509 -56.95 6.45 1.38
C VAL A 509 -56.92 7.18 0.05
N SER A 510 -56.25 6.61 -0.95
CA SER A 510 -56.27 7.10 -2.32
C SER A 510 -56.60 5.97 -3.29
N LEU A 511 -57.47 6.24 -4.26
CA LEU A 511 -57.80 5.27 -5.29
C LEU A 511 -56.90 5.47 -6.50
N THR A 512 -56.44 4.37 -7.08
CA THR A 512 -55.65 4.35 -8.31
C THR A 512 -56.51 4.03 -9.51
N ALA A 513 -57.47 3.12 -9.36
CA ALA A 513 -58.36 2.73 -10.44
C ALA A 513 -59.72 2.21 -9.93
N ILE A 514 -60.75 2.44 -10.73
CA ILE A 514 -62.07 1.81 -10.62
C ILE A 514 -62.28 1.01 -11.90
N ALA A 515 -62.56 -0.28 -11.77
CA ALA A 515 -62.70 -1.18 -12.91
C ALA A 515 -64.04 -1.94 -12.87
N TRP A 516 -64.60 -2.14 -14.05
CA TRP A 516 -65.75 -2.97 -14.33
C TRP A 516 -65.34 -4.06 -15.32
N ASP A 517 -65.61 -5.32 -15.00
CA ASP A 517 -65.18 -6.50 -15.76
C ASP A 517 -66.32 -7.18 -16.54
N GLY A 518 -67.43 -6.48 -16.78
CA GLY A 518 -68.62 -7.05 -17.38
C GLY A 518 -69.65 -7.55 -16.37
N ARG A 519 -69.25 -7.83 -15.13
CA ARG A 519 -70.09 -8.51 -14.13
C ARG A 519 -70.03 -7.90 -12.73
N SER A 520 -68.91 -7.30 -12.38
CA SER A 520 -68.65 -6.78 -11.05
C SER A 520 -67.75 -5.55 -11.11
N TRP A 521 -67.91 -4.70 -10.10
CA TRP A 521 -67.10 -3.51 -9.92
C TRP A 521 -66.01 -3.77 -8.89
N THR A 522 -64.82 -3.25 -9.16
CA THR A 522 -63.66 -3.35 -8.28
C THR A 522 -62.99 -1.99 -8.15
N CYS A 523 -62.61 -1.63 -6.93
CA CYS A 523 -61.84 -0.41 -6.66
C CYS A 523 -60.47 -0.81 -6.13
N THR A 524 -59.41 -0.27 -6.73
CA THR A 524 -58.03 -0.49 -6.31
C THR A 524 -57.38 0.82 -5.92
N GLY A 525 -56.54 0.78 -4.90
CA GLY A 525 -55.94 1.97 -4.33
C GLY A 525 -54.75 1.70 -3.43
N GLN A 526 -54.24 2.79 -2.87
CA GLN A 526 -53.19 2.81 -1.88
C GLN A 526 -53.73 3.37 -0.57
N VAL A 527 -53.17 2.90 0.54
CA VAL A 527 -53.45 3.44 1.86
C VAL A 527 -52.16 3.87 2.52
N SER A 528 -52.22 4.92 3.32
CA SER A 528 -51.10 5.42 4.10
C SER A 528 -51.59 5.69 5.51
N VAL A 529 -50.96 5.03 6.48
CA VAL A 529 -51.31 5.15 7.91
C VAL A 529 -50.13 5.71 8.69
N ARG A 530 -50.43 6.38 9.80
CA ARG A 530 -49.39 6.82 10.74
C ARG A 530 -48.76 5.60 11.42
N ARG A 531 -47.46 5.70 11.68
CA ARG A 531 -46.70 4.66 12.39
C ARG A 531 -46.86 4.75 13.90
#